data_AF-A0A7R9WMX3-F1
#
_entry.id   AF-A0A7R9WMX3-F1
#
_cell.length_a   1.000
_cell.length_b   1.000
_cell.length_c   1.000
_cell.angle_alpha   90.00
_cell.angle_beta   90.00
_cell.angle_gamma   90.00
#
_symmetry.space_group_name_H-M   'P 1'
#
loop_
_entity.id
_entity.type
_entity.pdbx_description
1 polymer ?
#
loop_
_entity_poly.entity_id
_entity_poly.type
_entity_poly.pdbx_seq_one_letter_code
_entity_poly.pdbx_strand_id
1 'polypeptide(L)'
;RLLNDKISQKLPTFFVLLDLYFLLGVTITYYFLAVESIGKRFLENEKPEDVSQELRRLGDNSVGWVAVLYIGSFWFMIREGLQIKSLAKLGLFKTWLFDLGNYVDCSFF
;
A
#
# COMPACT_ATOMS: atom_id res chain seq x y z
N ARG A 1 38.09 -2.11 -0.32
CA ARG A 1 37.34 -1.29 0.65
C ARG A 1 36.25 -0.43 -0.03
N LEU A 2 36.57 0.31 -1.11
CA LEU A 2 35.60 1.11 -1.90
C LEU A 2 34.33 0.38 -2.41
N LEU A 3 34.41 -0.93 -2.70
CA LEU A 3 33.24 -1.71 -3.14
C LEU A 3 32.19 -1.90 -2.04
N ASN A 4 32.60 -2.00 -0.78
CA ASN A 4 31.68 -2.24 0.33
C ASN A 4 30.86 -0.98 0.65
N ASP A 5 31.48 0.20 0.52
CA ASP A 5 30.81 1.48 0.74
C ASP A 5 29.76 1.78 -0.34
N LYS A 6 30.02 1.41 -1.61
CA LYS A 6 29.03 1.53 -2.70
C LYS A 6 27.85 0.58 -2.52
N ILE A 7 28.04 -0.61 -1.96
CA ILE A 7 26.95 -1.55 -1.66
C ILE A 7 26.14 -1.05 -0.44
N SER A 8 26.83 -0.55 0.59
CA SER A 8 26.21 0.04 1.78
C SER A 8 25.36 1.27 1.47
N GLN A 9 25.74 2.09 0.48
CA GLN A 9 24.94 3.24 0.03
C GLN A 9 23.77 2.87 -0.90
N LYS A 10 23.86 1.76 -1.65
CA LYS A 10 22.79 1.34 -2.57
C LYS A 10 21.62 0.66 -1.87
N LEU A 11 21.87 -0.01 -0.74
CA LEU A 11 20.84 -0.65 0.06
C LEU A 11 19.74 0.31 0.54
N PRO A 12 20.05 1.44 1.22
CA PRO A 12 19.03 2.38 1.65
C PRO A 12 18.26 2.97 0.46
N THR A 13 18.95 3.30 -0.64
CA THR A 13 18.29 3.81 -1.86
C THR A 13 17.35 2.78 -2.49
N PHE A 14 17.70 1.49 -2.46
CA PHE A 14 16.86 0.43 -2.97
C PHE A 14 15.55 0.30 -2.18
N PHE A 15 15.61 0.33 -0.85
CA PHE A 15 14.39 0.29 -0.02
C PHE A 15 13.50 1.52 -0.23
N VAL A 16 14.07 2.71 -0.38
CA VAL A 16 13.31 3.94 -0.69
C VAL A 16 12.62 3.85 -2.06
N LEU A 17 13.30 3.31 -3.08
CA LEU A 17 12.69 3.09 -4.38
C LEU A 17 11.59 2.02 -4.32
N LEU A 18 11.79 0.95 -3.55
CA LEU A 18 10.78 -0.09 -3.36
C LEU A 18 9.51 0.47 -2.71
N ASP A 19 9.69 1.29 -1.66
CA ASP A 19 8.59 2.00 -0.99
C ASP A 19 7.81 2.87 -1.98
N LEU A 20 8.50 3.60 -2.86
CA LEU A 20 7.86 4.41 -3.89
C LEU A 20 7.02 3.55 -4.84
N TYR A 21 7.52 2.41 -5.29
CA TYR A 21 6.78 1.50 -6.17
C TYR A 21 5.54 0.92 -5.49
N PHE A 22 5.66 0.49 -4.23
CA PHE A 22 4.52 -0.02 -3.48
C PHE A 22 3.47 1.08 -3.22
N LEU A 23 3.91 2.30 -2.89
CA LEU A 23 3.01 3.43 -2.65
C LEU A 23 2.21 3.78 -3.91
N LEU A 24 2.90 3.87 -5.06
CA LEU A 24 2.25 4.14 -6.34
C LEU A 24 1.31 3.00 -6.75
N GLY A 25 1.74 1.75 -6.58
CA GLY A 25 0.94 0.57 -6.89
C GLY A 25 -0.36 0.53 -6.07
N VAL A 26 -0.26 0.74 -4.76
CA VAL A 26 -1.43 0.79 -3.86
C VAL A 26 -2.35 1.96 -4.23
N THR A 27 -1.81 3.16 -4.45
CA THR A 27 -2.60 4.36 -4.76
C THR A 27 -3.38 4.20 -6.07
N ILE A 28 -2.71 3.76 -7.13
CA ILE A 28 -3.33 3.56 -8.45
C ILE A 28 -4.41 2.48 -8.37
N THR A 29 -4.09 1.37 -7.69
CA THR A 29 -5.01 0.24 -7.55
C THR A 29 -6.24 0.62 -6.72
N TYR A 30 -6.04 1.35 -5.62
CA TYR A 30 -7.12 1.87 -4.79
C TYR A 30 -8.02 2.80 -5.59
N TYR A 31 -7.46 3.71 -6.41
CA TYR A 31 -8.24 4.59 -7.26
C TYR A 31 -9.17 3.81 -8.20
N PHE A 32 -8.65 2.79 -8.90
CA PHE A 32 -9.47 1.97 -9.80
C PHE A 32 -10.56 1.20 -9.06
N LEU A 33 -10.23 0.57 -7.92
CA LEU A 33 -11.21 -0.16 -7.11
C LEU A 33 -12.26 0.75 -6.49
N ALA A 34 -11.90 1.99 -6.10
CA ALA A 34 -12.85 2.96 -5.58
C ALA A 34 -13.86 3.37 -6.67
N VAL A 35 -13.38 3.68 -7.87
CA VAL A 35 -14.25 4.00 -9.01
C VAL A 35 -15.17 2.82 -9.35
N GLU A 36 -14.62 1.60 -9.38
CA GLU A 36 -15.39 0.37 -9.64
C GLU A 36 -16.45 0.13 -8.56
N SER A 37 -16.09 0.27 -7.29
CA SER A 37 -16.99 0.08 -6.14
C SER A 37 -18.14 1.09 -6.16
N ILE A 38 -17.84 2.35 -6.47
CA ILE A 38 -18.85 3.40 -6.61
C ILE A 38 -19.78 3.08 -7.79
N GLY A 39 -19.22 2.72 -8.95
CA GLY A 39 -20.00 2.33 -10.13
C GLY A 39 -20.95 1.16 -9.85
N LYS A 40 -20.47 0.12 -9.17
CA LYS A 40 -21.31 -1.02 -8.74
C LYS A 40 -22.49 -0.60 -7.88
N ARG A 41 -22.28 0.30 -6.91
CA ARG A 41 -23.35 0.80 -6.03
C ARG A 41 -24.41 1.62 -6.79
N PHE A 42 -24.02 2.36 -7.81
CA PHE A 42 -24.98 3.11 -8.63
C PHE A 42 -25.78 2.19 -9.57
N LEU A 43 -25.13 1.20 -10.19
CA LEU A 43 -25.76 0.24 -11.08
C LEU A 43 -26.70 -0.74 -10.36
N GLU A 44 -26.39 -1.11 -9.11
CA GLU A 44 -27.26 -1.98 -8.29
C GLU A 44 -28.63 -1.34 -7.99
N ASN A 45 -28.76 -0.02 -8.16
CA ASN A 45 -30.02 0.71 -8.02
C ASN A 45 -30.81 0.86 -9.34
N GLU A 46 -30.26 0.41 -10.48
CA GLU A 46 -30.93 0.43 -11.79
C GLU A 46 -31.54 -0.93 -12.16
N LYS A 47 -32.41 -0.96 -13.18
CA LYS A 47 -33.26 -2.11 -13.53
C LYS A 47 -32.43 -3.40 -13.80
N PRO A 48 -32.92 -4.57 -13.39
CA PRO A 48 -32.10 -5.79 -13.26
C PRO A 48 -31.60 -6.41 -14.58
N GLU A 49 -32.12 -6.00 -15.73
CA GLU A 49 -31.94 -6.74 -16.99
C GLU A 49 -30.62 -6.39 -17.70
N ASP A 50 -30.16 -5.14 -17.63
CA ASP A 50 -28.87 -4.70 -18.22
C ASP A 50 -27.70 -4.70 -17.21
N VAL A 51 -28.02 -4.66 -15.92
CA VAL A 51 -27.04 -4.51 -14.82
C VAL A 51 -26.18 -5.76 -14.62
N SER A 52 -26.72 -6.95 -14.92
CA SER A 52 -26.03 -8.22 -14.67
C SER A 52 -24.75 -8.44 -15.51
N GLN A 53 -24.70 -7.86 -16.71
CA GLN A 53 -23.56 -8.00 -17.62
C GLN A 53 -22.45 -6.97 -17.30
N GLU A 54 -22.81 -5.74 -16.93
CA GLU A 54 -21.84 -4.74 -16.48
C GLU A 54 -21.24 -5.08 -15.10
N LEU A 55 -22.05 -5.58 -14.16
CA LEU A 55 -21.54 -6.01 -12.85
C LEU A 55 -20.54 -7.17 -12.96
N ARG A 56 -20.76 -8.12 -13.88
CA ARG A 56 -19.81 -9.20 -14.15
C ARG A 56 -18.50 -8.68 -14.75
N ARG A 57 -18.57 -7.74 -15.68
CA ARG A 57 -17.38 -7.11 -16.28
C ARG A 57 -16.56 -6.31 -15.26
N LEU A 58 -17.23 -5.67 -14.30
CA LEU A 58 -16.57 -4.96 -13.20
C LEU A 58 -15.97 -5.97 -12.19
N GLY A 59 -16.71 -7.01 -11.78
CA GLY A 59 -16.28 -7.95 -10.75
C GLY A 59 -15.07 -8.81 -11.10
N ASP A 60 -14.89 -9.22 -12.35
CA ASP A 60 -13.87 -10.22 -12.72
C ASP A 60 -12.42 -9.72 -12.56
N ASN A 61 -12.19 -8.40 -12.65
CA ASN A 61 -10.86 -7.82 -12.47
C ASN A 61 -10.52 -7.48 -11.01
N SER A 62 -11.53 -7.35 -10.14
CA SER A 62 -11.35 -6.84 -8.78
C SER A 62 -10.46 -7.69 -7.88
N VAL A 63 -10.43 -9.01 -8.07
CA VAL A 63 -9.69 -9.94 -7.20
C VAL A 63 -8.18 -9.73 -7.30
N GLY A 64 -7.66 -9.53 -8.52
CA GLY A 64 -6.23 -9.28 -8.74
C GLY A 64 -5.77 -7.94 -8.16
N TRP A 65 -6.58 -6.89 -8.35
CA TRP A 65 -6.32 -5.57 -7.79
C TRP A 65 -6.35 -5.55 -6.26
N VAL A 66 -7.31 -6.26 -5.66
CA VAL A 66 -7.38 -6.40 -4.20
C VAL A 66 -6.14 -7.10 -3.63
N ALA A 67 -5.59 -8.10 -4.33
CA ALA A 67 -4.36 -8.76 -3.90
C ALA A 67 -3.16 -7.79 -3.86
N VAL A 68 -3.05 -6.87 -4.83
CA VAL A 68 -1.98 -5.84 -4.84
C VAL A 68 -2.09 -4.93 -3.62
N LEU A 69 -3.30 -4.56 -3.20
CA LEU A 69 -3.52 -3.76 -1.99
C LEU A 69 -3.04 -4.48 -0.74
N TYR A 70 -3.40 -5.76 -0.57
CA TYR A 70 -2.97 -6.55 0.59
C TYR A 70 -1.46 -6.74 0.64
N ILE A 71 -0.82 -6.99 -0.51
CA ILE A 71 0.64 -7.12 -0.58
C ILE A 71 1.30 -5.79 -0.22
N GLY A 72 0.77 -4.67 -0.70
CA GLY A 72 1.26 -3.34 -0.37
C GLY A 72 1.13 -3.01 1.12
N SER A 73 -0.05 -3.22 1.71
CA SER A 73 -0.27 -3.05 3.15
C SER A 73 0.70 -3.90 3.98
N PHE A 74 0.88 -5.17 3.61
CA PHE A 74 1.85 -6.06 4.27
C PHE A 74 3.29 -5.55 4.16
N TRP A 75 3.69 -5.03 3.00
CA TRP A 75 5.01 -4.42 2.81
C TRP A 75 5.22 -3.22 3.74
N PHE A 76 4.25 -2.30 3.82
CA PHE A 76 4.31 -1.13 4.70
C PHE A 76 4.36 -1.50 6.18
N MET A 77 3.62 -2.53 6.62
CA MET A 77 3.72 -3.04 7.99
C MET A 77 5.12 -3.58 8.31
N ILE A 78 5.75 -4.31 7.38
CA ILE A 78 7.12 -4.80 7.57
C ILE A 78 8.08 -3.62 7.68
N ARG A 79 7.97 -2.63 6.81
CA ARG A 79 8.79 -1.41 6.83
C ARG A 79 8.67 -0.71 8.19
N GLU A 80 7.45 -0.53 8.68
CA GLU A 80 7.19 0.12 9.96
C GLU A 80 7.79 -0.67 11.12
N GLY A 81 7.65 -2.00 11.10
CA GLY A 81 8.30 -2.89 12.08
C GLY A 81 9.83 -2.79 12.06
N LEU A 82 10.46 -2.62 10.89
CA LEU A 82 11.90 -2.40 10.76
C LEU A 82 12.31 -1.02 11.30
N GLN A 83 11.52 0.02 11.04
CA GLN A 83 11.75 1.37 11.56
C GLN A 83 11.69 1.41 13.09
N ILE A 84 10.67 0.77 13.69
CA ILE A 84 10.54 0.61 15.15
C ILE A 84 11.76 -0.11 15.72
N LYS A 85 12.16 -1.26 15.14
CA LYS A 85 13.34 -2.02 15.59
C LYS A 85 14.63 -1.20 15.49
N SER A 86 14.77 -0.41 14.44
CA SER A 86 15.93 0.48 14.25
C SER A 86 16.00 1.56 15.32
N LEU A 87 14.89 2.28 15.56
CA LEU A 87 14.81 3.35 16.55
C LEU A 87 14.93 2.83 17.99
N ALA A 88 14.39 1.63 18.28
CA ALA A 88 14.56 0.97 19.56
C ALA A 88 16.04 0.61 19.84
N LYS A 89 16.76 0.10 18.84
CA LYS A 89 18.22 -0.17 18.97
C LYS A 89 19.04 1.09 19.23
N LEU A 90 18.59 2.24 18.73
CA LEU A 90 19.24 3.54 18.93
C LEU A 90 18.82 4.23 20.24
N GLY A 91 17.91 3.65 21.02
CA GLY A 91 17.35 4.27 22.23
C GLY A 91 16.41 5.46 21.93
N LEU A 92 16.06 5.69 20.67
CA LEU A 92 15.25 6.80 20.17
C LEU A 92 13.78 6.39 19.93
N PHE A 93 13.30 5.36 20.63
CA PHE A 93 11.92 4.87 20.47
C PHE A 93 10.86 5.96 20.73
N LYS A 94 11.17 6.94 21.60
CA LYS A 94 10.29 8.09 21.84
C LYS A 94 10.01 8.88 20.55
N THR A 95 10.99 9.00 19.65
CA THR A 95 10.81 9.69 18.36
C THR A 95 9.73 9.00 17.53
N TRP A 96 9.68 7.67 17.56
CA TRP A 96 8.64 6.92 16.87
C TRP A 96 7.25 7.17 17.48
N LEU A 97 7.16 7.16 18.82
CA LEU A 97 5.91 7.37 19.56
C LEU A 97 5.34 8.80 19.49
N PHE A 98 6.16 9.81 19.26
CA PHE A 98 5.69 11.20 19.22
C PHE A 98 5.50 11.75 17.80
N ASP A 99 5.85 10.97 16.79
CA ASP A 99 5.62 11.33 15.40
C ASP A 99 4.21 10.88 14.97
N LEU A 100 3.33 11.85 14.76
CA LEU A 100 1.95 11.64 14.32
C LEU A 100 1.88 10.93 12.96
N GLY A 101 2.91 11.06 12.11
CA GLY A 101 2.98 10.40 10.82
C GLY A 101 2.94 8.87 10.95
N ASN A 102 3.63 8.31 11.95
CA ASN A 102 3.69 6.85 12.15
C ASN A 102 2.32 6.27 12.54
N TYR A 103 1.50 7.05 13.27
CA TYR A 103 0.15 6.63 13.63
C TYR A 103 -0.79 6.62 12.43
N VAL A 104 -0.66 7.61 11.53
CA VAL A 104 -1.42 7.63 10.28
C VAL A 104 -1.02 6.42 9.43
N ASP A 105 0.27 6.17 9.29
CA ASP A 105 0.77 5.00 8.56
C ASP A 105 0.22 3.69 9.16
N CYS A 106 0.24 3.50 10.49
CA CYS A 106 -0.32 2.29 11.10
C CYS A 106 -1.85 2.13 11.00
N SER A 107 -2.61 3.22 10.84
CA SER A 107 -4.07 3.19 10.87
C SER A 107 -4.72 3.15 9.48
N PHE A 108 -4.02 3.67 8.46
CA PHE A 108 -4.52 3.75 7.10
C PHE A 108 -3.95 2.68 6.14
N PHE A 109 -3.02 1.83 6.61
CA PHE A 109 -2.55 0.63 5.90
C PHE A 109 -3.21 -0.65 6.41
#